data_AF-A0AAV3UHI6-F1
#
_entry.id   AF-A0AAV3UHI6-F1
#
_cell.length_a   1.000
_cell.length_b   1.000
_cell.length_c   1.000
_cell.angle_alpha   90.00
_cell.angle_beta   90.00
_cell.angle_gamma   90.00
#
_symmetry.space_group_name_H-M   'P 1'
#
loop_
_entity.id
_entity.type
_entity.pdbx_description
1 polymer ?
#
loop_
_entity_poly.entity_id
_entity_poly.type
_entity_poly.pdbx_seq_one_letter_code
_entity_poly.pdbx_strand_id
1 'polypeptide(L)' 'MTKSIHIRIDEDQYDELSDFKDRRGYTWKGLLLEGYRALDTDDTTE' A
#
# COMPACT_ATOMS: atom_id res chain seq x y z
N MET A 1 -7.23 18.10 -9.75
CA MET A 1 -6.53 17.34 -10.82
C MET A 1 -6.19 15.97 -10.26
N THR A 2 -6.66 14.89 -10.88
CA THR A 2 -6.33 13.52 -10.47
C THR A 2 -5.13 13.02 -11.27
N LYS A 3 -4.22 12.29 -10.62
CA LYS A 3 -3.06 11.64 -11.26
C LYS A 3 -3.18 10.12 -11.06
N SER A 4 -2.68 9.33 -12.01
CA SER A 4 -2.62 7.87 -11.91
C SER A 4 -1.19 7.39 -11.67
N ILE A 5 -1.06 6.25 -10.99
CA ILE A 5 0.21 5.56 -10.77
C ILE A 5 0.03 4.12 -11.25
N HIS A 6 1.01 3.61 -11.99
CA HIS A 6 1.07 2.23 -12.45
C HIS A 6 2.29 1.58 -11.82
N ILE A 7 2.07 0.47 -11.11
CA ILE A 7 3.11 -0.26 -10.42
C ILE A 7 3.18 -1.66 -11.04
N ARG A 8 4.40 -2.13 -11.33
CA ARG A 8 4.67 -3.52 -11.70
C ARG A 8 5.34 -4.18 -10.51
N ILE A 9 4.81 -5.32 -10.12
CA ILE A 9 5.32 -6.17 -9.06
C ILE A 9 5.24 -7.62 -9.55
N ASP A 10 6.02 -8.49 -8.94
CA ASP A 10 6.02 -9.92 -9.27
C ASP A 10 4.72 -10.58 -8.80
N GLU A 11 4.38 -11.73 -9.40
CA GLU A 11 3.12 -12.44 -9.14
C GLU A 11 2.96 -12.79 -7.65
N ASP A 12 4.01 -13.35 -7.04
CA ASP A 12 4.00 -13.71 -5.60
C ASP A 12 3.71 -12.50 -4.70
N GLN A 13 4.26 -11.32 -5.05
CA GLN A 13 4.03 -10.09 -4.29
C GLN A 13 2.61 -9.55 -4.50
N TYR A 14 2.07 -9.70 -5.71
CA TYR A 14 0.70 -9.31 -6.00
C TYR A 14 -0.28 -10.14 -5.17
N ASP A 15 -0.09 -11.45 -5.12
CA ASP A 15 -0.95 -12.37 -4.38
C ASP A 15 -0.90 -12.08 -2.87
N GLU A 16 0.30 -11.92 -2.30
CA GLU A 16 0.47 -11.58 -0.88
C GLU A 16 -0.23 -10.26 -0.52
N LEU A 17 -0.05 -9.22 -1.34
CA LEU A 17 -0.68 -7.93 -1.10
C LEU A 17 -2.20 -7.97 -1.32
N SER A 18 -2.69 -8.78 -2.26
CA SER A 18 -4.11 -8.95 -2.52
C SER A 18 -4.79 -9.61 -1.32
N ASP A 19 -4.22 -10.70 -0.80
CA ASP A 19 -4.71 -11.40 0.39
C ASP A 19 -4.70 -10.49 1.62
N PHE A 20 -3.63 -9.73 1.82
CA PHE A 20 -3.55 -8.76 2.91
C PHE A 20 -4.62 -7.67 2.78
N LYS A 21 -4.76 -7.08 1.58
CA LYS A 21 -5.73 -6.04 1.26
C LYS A 21 -7.15 -6.53 1.56
N ASP A 22 -7.51 -7.72 1.10
CA ASP A 22 -8.85 -8.30 1.26
C ASP A 22 -9.15 -8.64 2.72
N ARG A 23 -8.20 -9.26 3.43
CA ARG A 23 -8.32 -9.58 4.86
C ARG A 23 -8.55 -8.34 5.73
N ARG A 24 -8.00 -7.19 5.34
CA ARG A 24 -8.13 -5.92 6.08
C ARG A 24 -9.23 -5.00 5.54
N GLY A 25 -9.93 -5.39 4.46
CA GLY A 25 -10.99 -4.59 3.85
C GLY A 25 -10.49 -3.34 3.14
N TYR A 26 -9.25 -3.32 2.68
CA TYR A 26 -8.66 -2.18 1.98
C TYR A 26 -8.95 -2.19 0.47
N THR A 27 -8.76 -1.02 -0.14
CA THR A 27 -8.53 -0.91 -1.59
C THR A 27 -7.02 -0.82 -1.86
N TRP A 28 -6.57 -1.02 -3.10
CA TRP A 28 -5.16 -0.83 -3.46
C TRP A 28 -4.65 0.59 -3.13
N LYS A 29 -5.49 1.61 -3.37
CA LYS A 29 -5.21 2.99 -2.96
C LYS A 29 -5.09 3.11 -1.44
N GLY A 30 -6.01 2.48 -0.70
CA GLY A 30 -5.98 2.49 0.77
C GLY A 30 -4.70 1.87 1.31
N LEU A 31 -4.33 0.68 0.81
CA LEU A 31 -3.11 -0.02 1.18
C LEU A 31 -1.86 0.83 0.94
N LEU A 32 -1.75 1.46 -0.24
CA LEU A 32 -0.63 2.35 -0.56
C LEU A 32 -0.55 3.57 0.37
N LEU A 33 -1.70 4.17 0.72
CA LEU A 33 -1.73 5.33 1.62
C LEU A 33 -1.40 4.95 3.07
N GLU A 34 -1.81 3.78 3.54
CA GLU A 34 -1.40 3.29 4.85
C GLU A 34 0.09 2.99 4.90
N GLY A 35 0.66 2.40 3.84
CA GLY A 35 2.10 2.22 3.72
C GLY A 35 2.87 3.54 3.78
N TYR A 36 2.39 4.58 3.07
CA TYR A 36 2.98 5.92 3.17
C TYR A 36 2.94 6.47 4.60
N ARG A 37 1.79 6.40 5.28
CA ARG A 37 1.65 6.89 6.67
C ARG A 37 2.55 6.14 7.64
N ALA A 38 2.69 4.83 7.48
CA ALA A 38 3.59 4.03 8.31
C ALA A 38 5.04 4.52 8.19
N LEU A 39 5.51 4.73 6.96
CA LEU A 39 6.86 5.25 6.68
C LEU A 39 7.05 6.70 7.15
N ASP A 40 6.01 7.53 7.05
CA ASP A 40 6.03 8.95 7.49
C ASP A 40 6.02 9.07 9.03
N THR A 41 5.49 8.05 9.74
CA THR A 41 5.47 8.02 11.21
C THR A 41 6.84 7.68 11.79
N ASP A 42 7.70 6.99 11.04
CA ASP A 42 9.06 6.63 11.47
C ASP A 42 10.03 7.84 11.50
N ASP A 43 9.65 8.99 10.93
CA ASP A 43 10.41 10.26 11.04
C ASP A 43 10.09 11.05 12.34
N THR A 44 9.20 10.54 13.20
CA THR A 44 8.90 11.14 14.52
C THR A 44 9.29 10.19 15.65
N THR A 45 10.55 9.79 15.71
CA THR A 45 11.18 9.36 16.97
C THR A 45 12.58 9.97 17.02
N GLU A 46 12.73 10.97 17.90
CA GLU A 46 14.03 11.51 18.35
C GLU A 46 14.99 10.42 18.82
#